data_AF-A0A354R868-F1
#
_entry.id   AF-A0A354R868-F1
#
_cell.length_a   1.000
_cell.length_b   1.000
_cell.length_c   1.000
_cell.angle_alpha   90.00
_cell.angle_beta   90.00
_cell.angle_gamma   90.00
#
_symmetry.space_group_name_H-M   'P 1'
#
loop_
_entity.id
_entity.type
_entity.pdbx_description
1 polymer ?
#
loop_
_entity_poly.entity_id
_entity_poly.type
_entity_poly.pdbx_seq_one_letter_code
_entity_poly.pdbx_strand_id
1 'polypeptide(L)' 'MMDIVKKNGDKIDFGKIAKALNCEVVGISAQHGTGCREAAAEIVKLARAGKKGEVPHVFTGSVEH' A
#
# COMPACT_ATOMS: atom_id res chain seq x y z
N MET A 1 4.48 -12.39 -0.39
CA MET A 1 4.49 -13.09 0.91
C MET A 1 5.72 -12.65 1.69
N MET A 2 5.59 -11.95 2.83
CA MET A 2 6.77 -11.47 3.57
C MET A 2 7.61 -12.58 4.19
N ASP A 3 7.01 -13.74 4.50
CA ASP A 3 7.76 -14.88 5.03
C ASP A 3 8.84 -15.38 4.06
N ILE A 4 8.49 -15.52 2.78
CA ILE A 4 9.42 -16.00 1.75
C ILE A 4 10.53 -14.98 1.51
N VAL A 5 10.17 -13.70 1.45
CA VAL A 5 11.13 -12.59 1.26
C VAL A 5 12.17 -12.59 2.38
N LYS A 6 11.72 -12.70 3.64
CA LYS A 6 12.62 -12.76 4.80
C LYS A 6 13.47 -14.04 4.79
N LYS A 7 12.88 -15.18 4.42
CA LYS A 7 13.57 -16.47 4.32
C LYS A 7 14.67 -16.46 3.25
N ASN A 8 14.42 -15.79 2.12
CA ASN A 8 15.39 -15.65 1.04
C ASN A 8 16.45 -14.56 1.30
N GLY A 9 16.26 -13.72 2.32
CA GLY A 9 17.16 -12.61 2.63
C GLY A 9 16.97 -11.38 1.74
N ASP A 10 15.90 -11.35 0.94
CA ASP A 10 15.53 -10.21 0.11
C ASP A 10 15.10 -9.02 0.97
N LYS A 11 15.49 -7.82 0.54
CA LYS A 11 15.11 -6.56 1.19
C LYS A 11 14.18 -5.79 0.27
N ILE A 12 12.98 -5.53 0.75
CA ILE A 12 11.98 -4.74 0.04
C ILE A 12 11.88 -3.36 0.69
N ASP A 13 12.18 -2.34 -0.12
CA ASP A 13 12.02 -0.93 0.28
C ASP A 13 10.55 -0.49 0.13
N PHE A 14 9.76 -0.70 1.18
CA PHE A 14 8.35 -0.28 1.19
C PHE A 14 8.14 1.22 0.92
N GLY A 15 9.06 2.08 1.35
CA GLY A 15 8.97 3.52 1.11
C GLY A 15 9.09 3.91 -0.37
N LYS A 16 9.97 3.23 -1.13
CA LYS A 16 10.10 3.46 -2.59
C LYS A 16 8.85 3.00 -3.32
N ILE A 17 8.30 1.85 -2.92
CA ILE A 17 7.08 1.30 -3.51
C ILE A 17 5.89 2.20 -3.17
N ALA A 18 5.76 2.64 -1.91
CA ALA A 18 4.71 3.55 -1.49
C ALA A 18 4.73 4.86 -2.26
N LYS A 19 5.93 5.43 -2.49
CA LYS A 19 6.10 6.62 -3.33
C LYS A 19 5.71 6.38 -4.79
N ALA A 20 6.10 5.24 -5.35
CA ALA A 20 5.78 4.90 -6.74
C ALA A 20 4.28 4.64 -6.96
N LEU A 21 3.61 4.02 -5.99
CA LEU A 21 2.18 3.71 -6.04
C LEU A 21 1.29 4.84 -5.50
N ASN A 22 1.89 5.88 -4.92
CA ASN A 22 1.21 6.95 -4.18
C ASN A 22 0.17 6.40 -3.18
N CYS A 23 0.53 5.30 -2.51
CA CYS A 23 -0.35 4.57 -1.61
C CYS A 23 0.48 3.97 -0.48
N GLU A 24 -0.10 3.81 0.70
CA GLU A 24 0.56 3.15 1.80
C GLU A 24 0.72 1.65 1.51
N VAL A 25 1.91 1.11 1.79
CA VAL A 25 2.24 -0.28 1.51
C VAL A 25 2.64 -0.95 2.80
N VAL A 26 1.94 -2.04 3.12
CA VAL A 26 2.19 -2.85 4.31
C VAL A 26 2.53 -4.29 3.90
N GLY A 27 3.55 -4.85 4.53
CA GLY A 27 3.95 -6.24 4.33
C GLY A 27 3.15 -7.17 5.24
N ILE A 28 2.53 -8.20 4.67
CA ILE A 28 1.82 -9.24 5.45
C ILE A 28 2.35 -10.65 5.17
N SER A 29 2.16 -11.53 6.15
CA SER A 29 2.31 -12.97 6.02
C SER A 29 1.04 -13.66 6.52
N ALA A 30 0.20 -14.10 5.59
CA ALA A 30 -1.07 -14.75 5.91
C ALA A 30 -0.85 -16.08 6.66
N GLN A 31 0.15 -16.87 6.25
CA GLN A 31 0.44 -18.18 6.85
C GLN A 31 0.90 -18.07 8.31
N HIS A 32 1.59 -16.98 8.65
CA HIS A 32 2.10 -16.73 10.00
C HIS A 32 1.29 -15.68 10.78
N GLY A 33 0.12 -15.28 10.25
CA GLY A 33 -0.77 -14.30 10.89
C GLY A 33 -0.13 -12.93 11.19
N THR A 34 0.99 -12.60 10.54
CA THR A 34 1.79 -11.42 10.86
C THR A 34 1.45 -10.27 9.92
N GLY A 35 1.30 -9.05 10.47
CA GLY A 35 1.01 -7.83 9.70
C GLY A 35 -0.47 -7.61 9.37
N CYS A 36 -1.33 -8.63 9.46
CA CYS A 36 -2.76 -8.48 9.13
C CYS A 36 -3.54 -7.57 10.09
N ARG A 37 -3.29 -7.67 11.40
CA ARG A 37 -3.97 -6.81 12.40
C ARG A 37 -3.53 -5.35 12.30
N GLU A 38 -2.23 -5.11 12.17
CA GLU A 38 -1.67 -3.76 12.00
C GLU A 38 -2.19 -3.12 10.71
N ALA A 39 -2.19 -3.87 9.60
CA ALA A 39 -2.77 -3.42 8.34
C ALA A 39 -4.24 -3.04 8.50
N ALA A 40 -5.05 -3.88 9.15
CA ALA A 40 -6.45 -3.59 9.41
C ALA A 40 -6.64 -2.34 10.29
N ALA A 41 -5.81 -2.17 11.32
CA ALA A 41 -5.87 -1.02 12.22
C ALA A 41 -5.55 0.30 11.50
N GLU A 42 -4.49 0.34 10.68
CA GLU A 42 -4.17 1.52 9.88
C GLU A 42 -5.26 1.82 8.83
N ILE A 43 -5.83 0.80 8.17
CA ILE A 43 -6.95 0.99 7.26
C ILE A 43 -8.14 1.65 7.96
N VAL A 44 -8.51 1.16 9.16
CA VAL A 44 -9.62 1.74 9.94
C VAL A 44 -9.32 3.17 10.35
N LYS A 45 -8.08 3.47 10.74
CA LYS A 45 -7.63 4.81 11.11
C LYS A 45 -7.67 5.77 9.91
N LEU A 46 -7.17 5.35 8.75
CA LEU A 46 -7.23 6.13 7.51
C LEU A 46 -8.66 6.39 7.06
N ALA A 47 -9.52 5.37 7.12
CA ALA A 47 -10.94 5.50 6.80
C ALA A 47 -11.64 6.49 7.75
N ARG A 48 -11.34 6.44 9.06
CA ARG A 48 -11.86 7.38 10.05
C ARG A 48 -11.32 8.80 9.88
N ALA A 49 -10.08 8.96 9.43
CA ALA A 49 -9.48 10.27 9.18
C ALA A 49 -10.16 11.02 8.01
N GLY A 50 -10.95 10.35 7.18
CA GLY A 50 -11.81 10.99 6.18
C GLY A 50 -11.06 11.68 5.04
N LYS A 51 -9.74 11.43 4.88
CA LYS A 51 -8.99 11.87 3.72
C LYS A 51 -9.50 11.15 2.48
N LYS A 52 -10.41 11.81 1.75
CA LYS A 52 -10.70 11.44 0.36
C LYS A 52 -9.42 11.67 -0.41
N GLY A 53 -8.79 10.60 -0.89
CA GLY A 53 -7.70 10.72 -1.84
C GLY A 53 -8.20 11.54 -3.02
N GLU A 54 -7.46 12.57 -3.42
CA GLU A 54 -7.68 13.22 -4.71
C GLU A 54 -7.57 12.12 -5.76
N VAL A 55 -8.71 11.79 -6.37
CA VAL A 55 -8.71 10.89 -7.51
C VAL A 55 -7.87 11.55 -8.59
N PRO A 56 -6.89 10.86 -9.18
CA PRO A 56 -6.14 11.44 -10.28
C PRO A 56 -7.15 11.89 -11.33
N HIS A 57 -6.95 13.08 -11.88
CA HIS A 57 -7.78 13.58 -12.97
C HIS A 57 -7.57 12.64 -14.16
N VAL A 58 -8.43 11.63 -14.30
CA VAL A 58 -8.39 10.70 -15.42
C VAL A 58 -8.98 11.44 -16.61
N PHE A 59 -8.12 11.99 -17.47
CA PHE A 59 -8.55 12.56 -18.75
C PHE A 59 -8.83 11.42 -19.72
N THR A 60 -10.08 10.97 -19.78
CA THR A 60 -10.59 9.96 -20.71
C THR A 60 -10.94 10.54 -22.10
N GLY A 61 -10.14 11.49 -22.61
CA GLY A 61 -10.34 12.11 -23.93
C GLY A 61 -9.07 12.81 -24.47
N SER A 62 -8.99 13.00 -25.79
CA SER A 62 -7.83 13.63 -26.47
C SER A 62 -7.47 14.98 -25.85
N VAL A 63 -6.27 15.04 -25.27
CA VAL A 63 -5.69 16.26 -24.71
C VAL A 63 -5.04 17.07 -25.83
N GLU A 64 -5.88 17.64 -26.71
CA GLU A 64 -5.44 18.53 -27.78
C GLU A 64 -6.42 19.70 -27.91
N HIS A 65 -6.13 20.80 -27.21
CA HIS A 65 -5.96 22.14 -27.79
C HIS A 65 -5.37 23.11 -26.75
#